data_AF-A0A258BAX9-F1
#
_entry.id   AF-A0A258BAX9-F1
#
_cell.length_a   1.000
_cell.length_b   1.000
_cell.length_c   1.000
_cell.angle_alpha   90.00
_cell.angle_beta   90.00
_cell.angle_gamma   90.00
#
_symmetry.space_group_name_H-M   'P 1'
#
loop_
_entity.id
_entity.type
_entity.pdbx_description
1 polymer ?
#
loop_
_entity_poly.entity_id
_entity_poly.type
_entity_poly.pdbx_seq_one_letter_code
_entity_poly.pdbx_strand_id
1 'polypeptide(L)' 'GAQKALDAAGVKHNMVIKRGNVAGEIIALANKEKFDLIVMGSKGRTGILDALMGSVAQKVSNSAKQAVLLVK' A
#
# COMPACT_ATOMS: atom_id res chain seq x y z
N GLY A 1 10.09 8.19 -4.32
CA GLY A 1 9.09 7.11 -4.49
C GLY A 1 9.67 5.83 -3.94
N ALA A 2 8.86 4.93 -3.39
CA ALA A 2 9.35 3.77 -2.62
C ALA A 2 10.46 2.96 -3.33
N GLN A 3 10.30 2.70 -4.64
CA GLN A 3 11.32 1.99 -5.44
C GLN A 3 12.69 2.67 -5.39
N LYS A 4 12.79 3.96 -5.74
CA LYS A 4 14.06 4.70 -5.72
C LYS A 4 14.73 4.68 -4.34
N ALA A 5 13.93 4.69 -3.26
CA ALA A 5 14.46 4.63 -1.90
C ALA A 5 15.02 3.23 -1.57
N LEU A 6 14.34 2.16 -2.01
CA LEU A 6 14.81 0.78 -1.87
C LEU A 6 16.07 0.52 -2.70
N ASP A 7 16.13 1.03 -3.93
CA ASP A 7 17.32 0.99 -4.80
C ASP A 7 18.52 1.65 -4.11
N ALA A 8 18.36 2.88 -3.62
CA ALA A 8 19.42 3.62 -2.94
C ALA A 8 19.88 2.95 -1.63
N ALA A 9 18.97 2.25 -0.94
CA ALA A 9 19.28 1.48 0.26
C ALA A 9 19.91 0.10 -0.03
N GLY A 10 20.02 -0.30 -1.30
CA GLY A 10 20.53 -1.63 -1.67
C GLY A 10 19.64 -2.78 -1.22
N VAL A 11 18.35 -2.52 -0.95
CA VAL A 11 17.41 -3.52 -0.46
C VAL A 11 16.81 -4.28 -1.64
N LYS A 12 16.96 -5.61 -1.63
CA LYS A 12 16.33 -6.47 -2.63
C LYS A 12 14.81 -6.32 -2.54
N HIS A 13 14.20 -5.98 -3.66
CA HIS A 13 12.76 -5.76 -3.76
C HIS A 13 12.26 -6.19 -5.13
N ASN A 14 10.95 -6.48 -5.20
CA ASN A 14 10.27 -6.83 -6.43
C ASN A 14 9.26 -5.74 -6.78
N MET A 15 9.00 -5.56 -8.07
CA MET A 15 7.95 -4.68 -8.56
C MET A 15 6.84 -5.47 -9.22
N VAL A 16 5.59 -5.08 -8.91
CA VAL A 16 4.40 -5.67 -9.49
C VAL A 16 3.47 -4.54 -9.96
N ILE A 17 3.06 -4.60 -11.23
CA ILE A 17 2.08 -3.68 -11.81
C ILE A 17 0.80 -4.47 -12.09
N LYS A 18 -0.32 -4.00 -11.54
CA LYS A 18 -1.66 -4.59 -11.71
C LYS A 18 -2.63 -3.52 -12.21
N ARG A 19 -3.72 -3.97 -12.82
CA ARG A 19 -4.86 -3.15 -13.24
C ARG A 19 -6.13 -3.71 -12.61
N GLY A 20 -7.07 -2.84 -12.24
CA GLY A 20 -8.33 -3.24 -11.61
C GLY A 20 -8.64 -2.38 -10.39
N ASN A 21 -9.42 -2.94 -9.47
CA ASN A 21 -9.73 -2.28 -8.20
C ASN A 21 -8.49 -2.25 -7.32
N VAL A 22 -7.92 -1.06 -7.08
CA VAL A 22 -6.63 -0.89 -6.40
C VAL A 22 -6.59 -1.59 -5.03
N ALA A 23 -7.61 -1.40 -4.19
CA ALA A 23 -7.64 -2.02 -2.87
C ALA A 23 -7.77 -3.56 -2.96
N GLY A 24 -8.63 -4.03 -3.87
CA GLY A 24 -8.81 -5.46 -4.13
C GLY A 24 -7.54 -6.14 -4.60
N GLU A 25 -6.81 -5.54 -5.56
CA GLU A 25 -5.55 -6.08 -6.08
C GLU A 25 -4.45 -6.12 -5.00
N ILE A 26 -4.36 -5.10 -4.14
CA ILE A 26 -3.41 -5.07 -3.02
C ILE A 26 -3.70 -6.24 -2.06
N ILE A 27 -4.96 -6.39 -1.62
CA ILE A 27 -5.35 -7.45 -0.67
C ILE A 27 -5.18 -8.83 -1.30
N ALA A 28 -5.57 -9.00 -2.56
CA ALA A 28 -5.44 -10.27 -3.27
C ALA A 28 -3.97 -10.69 -3.41
N LEU A 29 -3.08 -9.77 -3.77
CA LEU A 29 -1.65 -10.05 -3.84
C LEU A 29 -1.06 -10.34 -2.45
N ALA A 30 -1.43 -9.54 -1.45
CA ALA A 30 -1.02 -9.73 -0.05
C ALA A 30 -1.33 -11.16 0.43
N ASN A 31 -2.55 -11.62 0.13
CA ASN A 31 -3.01 -12.97 0.49
C ASN A 31 -2.32 -14.06 -0.32
N LYS A 32 -2.20 -13.88 -1.64
CA LYS A 32 -1.65 -14.89 -2.55
C LYS A 32 -0.18 -15.19 -2.22
N GLU A 33 0.62 -14.14 -2.03
CA GLU A 33 2.06 -14.24 -1.77
C GLU A 33 2.37 -14.35 -0.27
N LYS A 34 1.34 -14.41 0.59
CA LYS A 34 1.45 -14.57 2.05
C LYS A 34 2.35 -13.52 2.71
N PHE A 35 2.15 -12.25 2.35
CA PHE A 35 2.83 -11.15 3.04
C PHE A 35 2.30 -10.99 4.47
N ASP A 36 3.17 -10.60 5.40
CA ASP A 36 2.82 -10.40 6.82
C ASP A 36 2.31 -8.98 7.12
N LEU A 37 2.76 -7.98 6.34
CA LEU A 37 2.51 -6.55 6.56
C LEU A 37 2.27 -5.81 5.24
N ILE A 38 1.26 -4.94 5.25
CA ILE A 38 1.02 -3.98 4.17
C ILE A 38 1.40 -2.58 4.68
N VAL A 39 2.36 -1.94 4.03
CA VAL A 39 2.74 -0.55 4.32
C VAL A 39 2.23 0.36 3.22
N MET A 40 1.50 1.41 3.59
CA MET A 40 0.96 2.36 2.62
C MET A 40 0.90 3.79 3.14
N GLY A 41 1.00 4.74 2.20
CA GLY A 41 0.76 6.15 2.50
C GLY A 41 -0.70 6.37 2.92
N SER A 42 -0.90 7.16 3.97
CA SER A 42 -2.22 7.53 4.48
C SER A 42 -2.96 8.52 3.57
N LYS A 43 -2.24 9.20 2.67
CA LYS A 43 -2.78 10.22 1.75
C LYS A 43 -2.36 10.00 0.29
N GLY A 44 -3.22 10.44 -0.62
CA GLY A 44 -2.95 10.49 -2.06
C GLY A 44 -2.36 11.84 -2.50
N ARG A 45 -1.99 11.94 -3.79
CA ARG A 45 -1.33 13.12 -4.38
C ARG A 45 -2.24 14.35 -4.50
N THR A 46 -3.55 14.20 -4.39
CA THR A 46 -4.54 15.28 -4.59
C THR A 46 -4.99 16.01 -3.33
N GLY A 47 -4.52 15.61 -2.14
CA GLY A 47 -4.55 16.41 -0.89
C GLY A 47 -5.79 17.29 -0.63
N ILE A 48 -7.01 16.74 -0.53
CA ILE A 48 -8.19 17.59 -0.27
C ILE A 48 -8.54 17.78 1.20
N LEU A 49 -8.11 16.95 2.17
CA LEU A 49 -8.36 17.27 3.59
C LEU A 49 -7.22 16.79 4.50
N ASP A 50 -6.73 17.69 5.35
CA ASP A 50 -5.53 17.45 6.17
C ASP A 50 -5.69 16.38 7.26
N ALA A 51 -6.91 15.90 7.48
CA ALA A 51 -7.27 14.92 8.50
C ALA A 51 -7.86 13.60 7.96
N LEU A 52 -8.11 13.45 6.65
CA LEU A 52 -8.78 12.24 6.14
C LEU A 52 -7.80 11.20 5.59
N MET A 53 -8.00 9.94 6.01
CA MET A 53 -7.39 8.78 5.37
C MET A 53 -7.85 8.67 3.91
N GLY A 54 -6.91 8.38 3.00
CA GLY A 54 -7.21 8.12 1.61
C GLY A 54 -8.17 6.95 1.44
N SER A 55 -9.07 7.03 0.44
CA SER A 55 -10.11 6.03 0.22
C SER A 55 -9.57 4.61 -0.02
N VAL A 56 -8.39 4.49 -0.63
CA VAL A 56 -7.70 3.20 -0.81
C VAL A 56 -7.13 2.70 0.53
N ALA A 57 -6.46 3.57 1.29
CA ALA A 57 -5.91 3.21 2.60
C ALA A 57 -6.99 2.74 3.57
N GLN A 58 -8.12 3.42 3.59
CA GLN A 58 -9.27 3.03 4.40
C GLN A 58 -9.81 1.64 4.00
N LYS A 59 -10.01 1.41 2.70
CA LYS A 59 -10.50 0.11 2.21
C LYS A 59 -9.54 -1.04 2.51
N VAL A 60 -8.23 -0.83 2.34
CA VAL A 60 -7.22 -1.85 2.66
C VAL A 60 -7.17 -2.12 4.15
N SER A 61 -7.11 -1.07 4.98
CA SER A 61 -7.07 -1.21 6.45
C SER A 61 -8.29 -1.94 7.01
N ASN A 62 -9.47 -1.75 6.42
CA ASN A 62 -10.70 -2.37 6.90
C ASN A 62 -10.92 -3.81 6.43
N SER A 63 -10.19 -4.28 5.40
CA SER A 63 -10.51 -5.56 4.73
C SER A 63 -9.31 -6.49 4.56
N ALA A 64 -8.08 -6.02 4.78
CA ALA A 64 -6.90 -6.88 4.75
C ALA A 64 -6.90 -7.85 5.95
N LYS A 65 -6.36 -9.05 5.73
CA LYS A 65 -6.11 -10.03 6.81
C LYS A 65 -4.78 -9.76 7.51
N GLN A 66 -3.86 -9.11 6.81
CA GLN A 66 -2.53 -8.71 7.24
C GLN A 66 -2.58 -7.49 8.14
N ALA A 67 -1.54 -7.29 8.95
CA ALA A 67 -1.32 -6.00 9.59
C ALA A 67 -1.18 -4.90 8.52
N VAL A 68 -1.75 -3.72 8.79
CA VAL A 68 -1.66 -2.56 7.91
C VAL A 68 -1.02 -1.40 8.67
N LEU A 69 0.12 -0.93 8.16
CA LEU A 69 0.82 0.24 8.69
C LEU A 69 0.62 1.43 7.75
N LEU A 70 0.02 2.48 8.28
CA LEU A 70 -0.21 3.73 7.57
C LEU A 70 0.85 4.76 7.93
N VAL A 71 1.57 5.25 6.93
CA VAL A 71 2.59 6.30 7.08
C VAL A 71 2.10 7.64 6.54
N LYS A 72 2.53 8.75 7.18
CA LYS A 72 2.18 10.11 6.78
C LYS A 72 3.21 10.68 5.81
#